data_AF-A0A1D2RFU1-F1
#
_entry.id   AF-A0A1D2RFU1-F1
#
_cell.length_a   1.000
_cell.length_b   1.000
_cell.length_c   1.000
_cell.angle_alpha   90.00
_cell.angle_beta   90.00
_cell.angle_gamma   90.00
#
_symmetry.space_group_name_H-M   'P 1'
#
loop_
_entity.id
_entity.type
_entity.pdbx_description
1 polymer ?
#
loop_
_entity_poly.entity_id
_entity_poly.type
_entity_poly.pdbx_seq_one_letter_code
_entity_poly.pdbx_strand_id
1 'polypeptide(L)'
;MKYIVIKNKQPLKIRGSVIDIETTGTDPETNEIITCGILEADGMLIIQRKNESADVFKSAVLKQLEKMPRPFYAFNKKFEEAFLGIRIENDVQKKEMESAIGALIDTGIVRHYNRIADPLYGGEVPVFWRLWKQTGEDLLLTKIVAHNYSSLIKQLILALHRSGVSEEEFPELPPSTALRYKWLSVLKD
;
A
#
# COMPACT_ATOMS: atom_id res chain seq x y z
N MET A 1 -13.44 11.44 -12.14
CA MET A 1 -13.57 10.11 -11.50
C MET A 1 -13.71 10.25 -9.97
N LYS A 2 -14.42 9.36 -9.24
CA LYS A 2 -14.62 9.50 -7.76
C LYS A 2 -13.34 9.17 -6.98
N TYR A 3 -12.75 8.02 -7.24
CA TYR A 3 -11.40 7.59 -6.85
C TYR A 3 -10.67 7.11 -8.10
N ILE A 4 -9.36 6.92 -7.98
CA ILE A 4 -8.53 6.38 -9.04
C ILE A 4 -8.12 4.96 -8.74
N VAL A 5 -8.16 4.13 -9.78
CA VAL A 5 -7.78 2.73 -9.73
C VAL A 5 -6.53 2.54 -10.59
N ILE A 6 -5.40 2.26 -9.95
CA ILE A 6 -4.13 2.03 -10.61
C ILE A 6 -3.88 0.53 -10.66
N LYS A 7 -3.73 -0.02 -11.87
CA LYS A 7 -3.42 -1.44 -12.08
C LYS A 7 -2.02 -1.62 -12.67
N ASN A 8 -1.26 -2.53 -12.06
CA ASN A 8 -0.03 -3.05 -12.65
C ASN A 8 -0.12 -4.58 -12.68
N LYS A 9 -0.15 -5.17 -13.88
CA LYS A 9 -0.20 -6.63 -14.02
C LYS A 9 1.22 -7.17 -13.97
N GLN A 10 1.46 -8.06 -13.03
CA GLN A 10 2.72 -8.78 -12.92
C GLN A 10 2.45 -10.07 -12.16
N PRO A 11 2.85 -11.25 -12.67
CA PRO A 11 2.67 -12.50 -11.94
C PRO A 11 3.53 -12.48 -10.68
N LEU A 12 2.90 -12.67 -9.52
CA LEU A 12 3.54 -12.72 -8.21
C LEU A 12 3.33 -14.09 -7.56
N LYS A 13 4.37 -14.64 -6.96
CA LYS A 13 4.32 -15.92 -6.24
C LYS A 13 3.75 -15.74 -4.83
N ILE A 14 2.50 -15.32 -4.71
CA ILE A 14 1.81 -15.18 -3.41
C ILE A 14 0.48 -15.92 -3.40
N ARG A 15 0.18 -16.60 -2.29
CA ARG A 15 -1.14 -17.18 -2.02
C ARG A 15 -1.94 -16.21 -1.17
N GLY A 16 -2.88 -15.48 -1.77
CA GLY A 16 -3.71 -14.48 -1.09
C GLY A 16 -3.36 -13.06 -1.52
N SER A 17 -3.60 -12.09 -0.64
CA SER A 17 -3.40 -10.66 -0.95
C SER A 17 -2.67 -9.92 0.16
N VAL A 18 -1.71 -9.07 -0.20
CA VAL A 18 -1.12 -8.07 0.69
C VAL A 18 -1.98 -6.80 0.64
N ILE A 19 -2.29 -6.24 1.79
CA ILE A 19 -3.10 -5.03 1.95
C ILE A 19 -2.27 -3.99 2.69
N ASP A 20 -2.34 -2.75 2.21
CA ASP A 20 -1.75 -1.60 2.86
C ASP A 20 -2.71 -0.42 2.76
N ILE A 21 -2.83 0.38 3.82
CA ILE A 21 -3.69 1.57 3.81
C ILE A 21 -2.91 2.80 4.21
N GLU A 22 -3.27 3.91 3.60
CA GLU A 22 -2.82 5.25 3.99
C GLU A 22 -3.98 6.00 4.62
N THR A 23 -3.71 6.69 5.72
CA THR A 23 -4.74 7.34 6.53
C THR A 23 -4.39 8.80 6.84
N THR A 24 -5.36 9.56 7.33
CA THR A 24 -5.14 10.94 7.80
C THR A 24 -4.50 11.03 9.19
N GLY A 25 -4.25 9.89 9.84
CA GLY A 25 -3.65 9.76 11.17
C GLY A 25 -3.79 8.33 11.70
N THR A 26 -3.43 8.10 12.96
CA THR A 26 -3.31 6.75 13.52
C THR A 26 -4.54 6.23 14.25
N ASP A 27 -5.51 7.09 14.57
CA ASP A 27 -6.69 6.75 15.36
C ASP A 27 -7.90 6.48 14.44
N PRO A 28 -8.43 5.25 14.37
CA PRO A 28 -9.54 4.90 13.49
C PRO A 28 -10.87 5.60 13.83
N GLU A 29 -11.02 6.15 15.04
CA GLU A 29 -12.23 6.87 15.44
C GLU A 29 -12.25 8.31 14.89
N THR A 30 -11.08 8.91 14.70
CA THR A 30 -10.93 10.33 14.31
C THR A 30 -10.24 10.53 12.97
N ASN A 31 -9.70 9.46 12.37
CA ASN A 31 -9.00 9.50 11.10
C ASN A 31 -9.65 8.62 10.04
N GLU A 32 -9.29 8.91 8.78
CA GLU A 32 -9.96 8.37 7.61
C GLU A 32 -8.96 7.68 6.69
N ILE A 33 -9.41 6.65 5.98
CA ILE A 33 -8.64 6.03 4.90
C ILE A 33 -8.64 6.96 3.68
N ILE A 34 -7.47 7.17 3.07
CA ILE A 34 -7.30 7.98 1.85
C ILE A 34 -6.72 7.18 0.69
N THR A 35 -6.02 6.10 0.95
CA THR A 35 -5.49 5.20 -0.08
C THR A 35 -5.58 3.76 0.43
N CYS A 36 -5.91 2.84 -0.47
CA CYS A 36 -5.84 1.41 -0.20
C CYS A 36 -5.07 0.74 -1.33
N GLY A 37 -3.98 0.10 -0.97
CA GLY A 37 -3.18 -0.75 -1.82
C GLY A 37 -3.53 -2.21 -1.60
N ILE A 38 -3.61 -2.96 -2.70
CA ILE A 38 -3.84 -4.40 -2.70
C ILE A 38 -2.87 -5.01 -3.71
N LEU A 39 -2.15 -6.05 -3.30
CA LEU A 39 -1.25 -6.80 -4.15
C LEU A 39 -1.58 -8.30 -4.06
N GLU A 40 -1.82 -8.92 -5.20
CA GLU A 40 -2.17 -10.34 -5.34
C GLU A 40 -1.36 -11.00 -6.48
N ALA A 41 -1.66 -12.26 -6.78
CA ALA A 41 -0.94 -13.04 -7.79
C ALA A 41 -0.93 -12.40 -9.19
N ASP A 42 -2.00 -11.71 -9.58
CA ASP A 42 -2.13 -11.07 -10.90
C ASP A 42 -1.54 -9.65 -10.96
N GLY A 43 -1.03 -9.15 -9.83
CA GLY A 43 -0.35 -7.88 -9.72
C GLY A 43 -0.98 -6.99 -8.65
N MET A 44 -1.07 -5.70 -8.94
CA MET A 44 -1.37 -4.69 -7.93
C MET A 44 -2.51 -3.77 -8.34
N LEU A 45 -3.27 -3.37 -7.33
CA LEU A 45 -4.36 -2.44 -7.35
C LEU A 45 -4.14 -1.36 -6.27
N ILE A 46 -4.06 -0.09 -6.67
CA ILE A 46 -4.08 1.04 -5.71
C ILE A 46 -5.34 1.86 -5.96
N ILE A 47 -6.13 2.05 -4.92
CA ILE A 47 -7.33 2.87 -4.89
C ILE A 47 -6.98 4.17 -4.16
N GLN A 48 -6.97 5.29 -4.88
CA GLN A 48 -6.66 6.61 -4.31
C GLN A 48 -7.94 7.45 -4.23
N ARG A 49 -8.27 7.90 -3.02
CA ARG A 49 -9.38 8.83 -2.78
C ARG A 49 -9.10 10.18 -3.43
N LYS A 50 -10.13 10.83 -3.96
CA LYS A 50 -10.12 12.24 -4.38
C LYS A 50 -11.17 13.04 -3.58
N ASN A 51 -12.31 13.34 -4.20
CA ASN A 51 -13.28 14.33 -3.70
C ASN A 51 -14.52 13.72 -3.03
N GLU A 52 -14.61 12.40 -2.97
CA GLU A 52 -15.65 11.67 -2.26
C GLU A 52 -15.49 11.75 -0.73
N SER A 53 -16.58 11.50 -0.02
CA SER A 53 -16.57 11.37 1.44
C SER A 53 -15.83 10.10 1.89
N ALA A 54 -15.36 10.11 3.13
CA ALA A 54 -14.63 8.99 3.72
C ALA A 54 -15.44 7.70 3.71
N ASP A 55 -16.74 7.77 4.05
CA ASP A 55 -17.63 6.61 4.07
C ASP A 55 -17.82 5.99 2.69
N VAL A 56 -17.97 6.84 1.66
CA VAL A 56 -18.12 6.38 0.28
C VAL A 56 -16.83 5.69 -0.19
N PHE A 57 -15.68 6.27 0.15
CA PHE A 57 -14.39 5.69 -0.18
C PHE A 57 -14.15 4.35 0.54
N LYS A 58 -14.35 4.31 1.86
CA LYS A 58 -14.23 3.10 2.68
C LYS A 58 -15.15 1.99 2.16
N SER A 59 -16.39 2.32 1.83
CA SER A 59 -17.33 1.36 1.24
C SER A 59 -16.84 0.80 -0.11
N ALA A 60 -16.21 1.62 -0.94
CA ALA A 60 -15.63 1.17 -2.21
C ALA A 60 -14.41 0.26 -2.00
N VAL A 61 -13.55 0.59 -1.03
CA VAL A 61 -12.41 -0.24 -0.62
C VAL A 61 -12.90 -1.61 -0.15
N LEU A 62 -13.87 -1.67 0.77
CA LEU A 62 -14.40 -2.93 1.30
C LEU A 62 -15.00 -3.81 0.20
N LYS A 63 -15.79 -3.24 -0.71
CA LYS A 63 -16.33 -3.96 -1.88
C LYS A 63 -15.25 -4.50 -2.81
N GLN A 64 -14.09 -3.86 -2.85
CA GLN A 64 -12.97 -4.37 -3.62
C GLN A 64 -12.30 -5.53 -2.87
N LEU A 65 -12.05 -5.38 -1.57
CA LEU A 65 -11.45 -6.41 -0.73
C LEU A 65 -12.28 -7.69 -0.68
N GLU A 66 -13.61 -7.61 -0.70
CA GLU A 66 -14.51 -8.78 -0.79
C GLU A 66 -14.22 -9.69 -2.00
N LYS A 67 -13.64 -9.14 -3.07
CA LYS A 67 -13.33 -9.87 -4.30
C LYS A 67 -11.91 -10.41 -4.33
N MET A 68 -11.08 -10.05 -3.36
CA MET A 68 -9.66 -10.38 -3.36
C MET A 68 -9.41 -11.74 -2.71
N PRO A 69 -8.43 -12.51 -3.21
CA PRO A 69 -8.12 -13.82 -2.67
C PRO A 69 -7.57 -13.71 -1.25
N ARG A 70 -8.07 -14.57 -0.37
CA ARG A 70 -7.56 -14.79 0.98
C ARG A 70 -6.45 -15.87 0.98
N PRO A 71 -5.59 -15.92 2.01
CA PRO A 71 -5.56 -15.06 3.19
C PRO A 71 -5.06 -13.65 2.90
N PHE A 72 -5.43 -12.71 3.77
CA PHE A 72 -4.87 -11.37 3.77
C PHE A 72 -3.62 -11.28 4.63
N TYR A 73 -2.67 -10.49 4.15
CA TYR A 73 -1.43 -10.12 4.80
C TYR A 73 -1.41 -8.61 4.95
N ALA A 74 -1.01 -8.11 6.10
CA ALA A 74 -0.71 -6.70 6.28
C ALA A 74 0.49 -6.55 7.20
N PHE A 75 1.19 -5.41 7.12
CA PHE A 75 2.36 -5.22 7.93
C PHE A 75 2.03 -5.21 9.41
N ASN A 76 1.09 -4.39 9.85
CA ASN A 76 0.66 -4.31 11.24
C ASN A 76 -0.83 -4.58 11.31
N LYS A 77 -1.23 -5.86 11.17
CA LYS A 77 -2.64 -6.17 10.88
C LYS A 77 -3.64 -5.51 11.82
N LYS A 78 -3.29 -5.31 13.09
CA LYS A 78 -4.15 -4.65 14.08
C LYS A 78 -4.56 -3.24 13.62
N PHE A 79 -3.63 -2.51 13.00
CA PHE A 79 -3.87 -1.20 12.43
C PHE A 79 -4.86 -1.29 11.26
N GLU A 80 -4.59 -2.15 10.27
CA GLU A 80 -5.50 -2.27 9.12
C GLU A 80 -6.87 -2.81 9.52
N GLU A 81 -6.94 -3.80 10.42
CA GLU A 81 -8.20 -4.35 10.95
C GLU A 81 -9.02 -3.27 11.67
N ALA A 82 -8.38 -2.38 12.44
CA ALA A 82 -9.06 -1.30 13.15
C ALA A 82 -9.68 -0.27 12.20
N PHE A 83 -9.01 0.08 11.11
CA PHE A 83 -9.54 1.01 10.11
C PHE A 83 -10.56 0.35 9.17
N LEU A 84 -10.31 -0.88 8.72
CA LEU A 84 -11.15 -1.56 7.74
C LEU A 84 -12.38 -2.25 8.36
N GLY A 85 -12.28 -2.68 9.63
CA GLY A 85 -13.34 -3.45 10.28
C GLY A 85 -13.50 -4.87 9.71
N ILE A 86 -12.46 -5.41 9.09
CA ILE A 86 -12.43 -6.79 8.56
C ILE A 86 -11.28 -7.57 9.20
N ARG A 87 -11.35 -8.89 9.16
CA ARG A 87 -10.27 -9.77 9.60
C ARG A 87 -9.14 -9.87 8.57
N ILE A 88 -7.91 -9.81 9.06
CA ILE A 88 -6.66 -10.09 8.34
C ILE A 88 -5.99 -11.30 9.01
N GLU A 89 -5.72 -12.33 8.22
CA GLU A 89 -5.21 -13.60 8.75
C GLU A 89 -3.76 -13.52 9.21
N ASN A 90 -2.91 -12.86 8.41
CA ASN A 90 -1.47 -12.88 8.61
C ASN A 90 -0.94 -11.49 8.97
N ASP A 91 -0.32 -11.41 10.14
CA ASP A 91 0.48 -10.26 10.55
C ASP A 91 1.88 -10.46 9.99
N VAL A 92 2.32 -9.58 9.10
CA VAL A 92 3.68 -9.67 8.58
C VAL A 92 4.64 -9.24 9.68
N GLN A 93 4.36 -8.18 10.44
CA GLN A 93 5.18 -7.66 11.53
C GLN A 93 5.47 -8.74 12.58
N LYS A 94 6.75 -8.90 12.92
CA LYS A 94 7.20 -9.92 13.90
C LYS A 94 7.31 -9.40 15.32
N LYS A 95 7.52 -8.09 15.49
CA LYS A 95 7.74 -7.44 16.77
C LYS A 95 7.00 -6.12 16.80
N GLU A 96 6.47 -5.76 17.96
CA GLU A 96 5.86 -4.46 18.15
C GLU A 96 6.84 -3.33 17.80
N MET A 97 6.36 -2.29 17.13
CA MET A 97 7.18 -1.16 16.64
C MET A 97 8.27 -1.52 15.62
N GLU A 98 8.31 -2.75 15.09
CA GLU A 98 9.15 -3.08 13.93
C GLU A 98 8.74 -2.18 12.77
N SER A 99 9.70 -1.55 12.10
CA SER A 99 9.47 -0.88 10.82
C SER A 99 9.74 -1.84 9.67
N ALA A 100 9.00 -1.73 8.57
CA ALA A 100 9.22 -2.59 7.40
C ALA A 100 10.65 -2.45 6.85
N ILE A 101 11.22 -1.23 6.85
CA ILE A 101 12.60 -1.01 6.44
C ILE A 101 13.61 -1.63 7.41
N GLY A 102 13.39 -1.51 8.72
CA GLY A 102 14.24 -2.16 9.73
C GLY A 102 14.22 -3.68 9.56
N ALA A 103 13.05 -4.27 9.35
CA ALA A 103 12.91 -5.69 9.09
C ALA A 103 13.67 -6.16 7.84
N LEU A 104 13.66 -5.37 6.77
CA LEU A 104 14.41 -5.66 5.53
C LEU A 104 15.93 -5.57 5.74
N ILE A 105 16.39 -4.63 6.57
CA ILE A 105 17.80 -4.48 6.94
C ILE A 105 18.25 -5.68 7.79
N ASP A 106 17.48 -6.00 8.82
CA ASP A 106 17.79 -7.10 9.76
C ASP A 106 17.84 -8.47 9.07
N THR A 107 17.12 -8.64 7.97
CA THR A 107 17.08 -9.88 7.16
C THR A 107 18.13 -9.90 6.05
N GLY A 108 18.86 -8.79 5.81
CA GLY A 108 19.86 -8.69 4.75
C GLY A 108 19.31 -8.47 3.34
N ILE A 109 17.98 -8.42 3.17
CA ILE A 109 17.31 -8.36 1.85
C ILE A 109 17.11 -6.92 1.33
N VAL A 110 17.77 -5.94 1.96
CA VAL A 110 17.71 -4.51 1.63
C VAL A 110 18.09 -4.18 0.18
N ARG A 111 18.83 -5.06 -0.52
CA ARG A 111 19.17 -4.85 -1.94
C ARG A 111 17.92 -4.81 -2.84
N HIS A 112 16.86 -5.54 -2.47
CA HIS A 112 15.56 -5.46 -3.14
C HIS A 112 14.82 -4.15 -2.81
N TYR A 113 15.12 -3.54 -1.66
CA TYR A 113 14.55 -2.27 -1.21
C TYR A 113 15.17 -1.04 -1.89
N ASN A 114 16.48 -1.03 -2.14
CA ASN A 114 17.16 0.14 -2.72
C ASN A 114 16.64 0.54 -4.12
N ARG A 115 15.82 -0.31 -4.76
CA ARG A 115 15.11 0.00 -6.00
C ARG A 115 13.75 0.67 -5.77
N ILE A 116 13.18 0.56 -4.58
CA ILE A 116 11.87 1.08 -4.20
C ILE A 116 12.09 2.51 -3.67
N ALA A 117 12.16 3.47 -4.59
CA ALA A 117 12.35 4.89 -4.29
C ALA A 117 11.14 5.50 -3.56
N ASP A 118 10.93 5.15 -2.30
CA ASP A 118 9.82 5.64 -1.48
C ASP A 118 9.96 7.15 -1.26
N PRO A 119 9.00 7.97 -1.75
CA PRO A 119 9.15 9.42 -1.73
C PRO A 119 8.66 10.06 -0.43
N LEU A 120 8.09 9.28 0.50
CA LEU A 120 7.50 9.77 1.75
C LEU A 120 7.83 8.84 2.93
N TYR A 121 7.86 9.42 4.12
CA TYR A 121 7.66 8.69 5.37
C TYR A 121 6.16 8.67 5.71
N GLY A 122 5.68 7.63 6.40
CA GLY A 122 4.25 7.49 6.72
C GLY A 122 3.65 8.68 7.47
N GLY A 123 4.42 9.33 8.35
CA GLY A 123 4.00 10.54 9.05
C GLY A 123 3.78 11.76 8.16
N GLU A 124 4.30 11.76 6.93
CA GLU A 124 4.12 12.85 5.95
C GLU A 124 2.83 12.73 5.15
N VAL A 125 2.24 11.52 5.08
CA VAL A 125 1.04 11.24 4.29
C VAL A 125 -0.13 12.19 4.64
N PRO A 126 -0.47 12.45 5.91
CA PRO A 126 -1.52 13.42 6.26
C PRO A 126 -1.22 14.85 5.80
N VAL A 127 0.06 15.24 5.76
CA VAL A 127 0.48 16.57 5.31
C VAL A 127 0.27 16.68 3.80
N PHE A 128 0.72 15.70 3.03
CA PHE A 128 0.54 15.68 1.57
C PHE A 128 -0.93 15.64 1.17
N TRP A 129 -1.76 14.88 1.88
CA TRP A 129 -3.20 14.84 1.66
C TRP A 129 -3.84 16.21 1.89
N ARG A 130 -3.51 16.87 3.01
CA ARG A 130 -4.03 18.20 3.34
C ARG A 130 -3.62 19.25 2.33
N LEU A 131 -2.35 19.24 1.90
CA LEU A 131 -1.85 20.14 0.87
C LEU A 131 -2.59 19.90 -0.45
N TRP A 132 -2.84 18.64 -0.84
CA TRP A 132 -3.62 18.35 -2.04
C TRP A 132 -5.05 18.88 -1.95
N LYS A 133 -5.72 18.74 -0.79
CA LYS A 133 -7.06 19.32 -0.59
C LYS A 133 -7.07 20.84 -0.74
N GLN A 134 -5.97 21.52 -0.45
CA GLN A 134 -5.84 22.97 -0.57
C GLN A 134 -5.47 23.42 -1.98
N THR A 135 -4.60 22.70 -2.67
CA THR A 135 -4.01 23.14 -3.94
C THR A 135 -4.59 22.46 -5.17
N GLY A 136 -5.14 21.26 -5.02
CA GLY A 136 -5.54 20.39 -6.13
C GLY A 136 -4.37 19.79 -6.92
N GLU A 137 -3.12 19.93 -6.46
CA GLU A 137 -1.93 19.51 -7.21
C GLU A 137 -1.76 17.98 -7.20
N ASP A 138 -2.08 17.31 -8.32
CA ASP A 138 -2.04 15.84 -8.47
C ASP A 138 -0.68 15.21 -8.17
N LEU A 139 0.40 16.00 -8.25
CA LEU A 139 1.72 15.51 -7.87
C LEU A 139 1.81 15.12 -6.39
N LEU A 140 1.01 15.75 -5.52
CA LEU A 140 0.93 15.41 -4.11
C LEU A 140 0.27 14.04 -3.90
N LEU A 141 -0.83 13.74 -4.61
CA LEU A 141 -1.45 12.41 -4.60
C LEU A 141 -0.52 11.35 -5.17
N THR A 142 0.23 11.69 -6.22
CA THR A 142 1.18 10.75 -6.83
C THR A 142 2.24 10.29 -5.83
N LYS A 143 2.66 11.17 -4.90
CA LYS A 143 3.60 10.80 -3.83
C LYS A 143 2.97 9.86 -2.80
N ILE A 144 1.71 10.07 -2.43
CA ILE A 144 0.97 9.15 -1.53
C ILE A 144 0.82 7.78 -2.19
N VAL A 145 0.40 7.73 -3.45
CA VAL A 145 0.32 6.48 -4.24
C VAL A 145 1.68 5.78 -4.31
N ALA A 146 2.76 6.53 -4.54
CA ALA A 146 4.10 5.98 -4.60
C ALA A 146 4.59 5.44 -3.24
N HIS A 147 4.17 6.05 -2.13
CA HIS A 147 4.44 5.55 -0.78
C HIS A 147 3.73 4.21 -0.54
N ASN A 148 2.42 4.17 -0.77
CA ASN A 148 1.61 2.96 -0.63
C ASN A 148 2.11 1.81 -1.52
N TYR A 149 2.49 2.12 -2.77
CA TYR A 149 3.19 1.19 -3.66
C TYR A 149 4.44 0.59 -2.99
N SER A 150 5.29 1.47 -2.45
CA SER A 150 6.54 1.08 -1.83
C SER A 150 6.28 0.19 -0.62
N SER A 151 5.31 0.55 0.22
CA SER A 151 4.88 -0.21 1.41
C SER A 151 4.37 -1.60 1.04
N LEU A 152 3.51 -1.73 0.02
CA LEU A 152 3.05 -3.03 -0.48
C LEU A 152 4.21 -3.96 -0.90
N ILE A 153 5.20 -3.43 -1.61
CA ILE A 153 6.32 -4.25 -2.06
C ILE A 153 7.17 -4.69 -0.87
N LYS A 154 7.49 -3.79 0.06
CA LYS A 154 8.22 -4.12 1.29
C LYS A 154 7.52 -5.27 2.02
N GLN A 155 6.21 -5.18 2.15
CA GLN A 155 5.38 -6.20 2.80
C GLN A 155 5.37 -7.53 2.05
N LEU A 156 5.24 -7.52 0.72
CA LEU A 156 5.33 -8.72 -0.11
C LEU A 156 6.67 -9.43 0.10
N ILE A 157 7.78 -8.70 -0.04
CA ILE A 157 9.13 -9.25 0.09
C ILE A 157 9.33 -9.86 1.49
N LEU A 158 8.90 -9.15 2.54
CA LEU A 158 8.94 -9.68 3.90
C LEU A 158 8.05 -10.92 4.08
N ALA A 159 6.84 -10.93 3.52
CA ALA A 159 5.92 -12.07 3.60
C ALA A 159 6.51 -13.31 2.90
N LEU A 160 7.10 -13.14 1.71
CA LEU A 160 7.79 -14.21 0.98
C LEU A 160 8.98 -14.75 1.77
N HIS A 161 9.88 -13.87 2.20
CA HIS A 161 11.05 -14.23 2.98
C HIS A 161 10.66 -14.98 4.27
N ARG A 162 9.67 -14.46 5.01
CA ARG A 162 9.20 -15.07 6.26
C ARG A 162 8.48 -16.40 6.04
N SER A 163 7.99 -16.65 4.82
CA SER A 163 7.41 -17.93 4.40
C SER A 163 8.44 -18.93 3.88
N GLY A 164 9.73 -18.59 3.88
CA GLY A 164 10.82 -19.46 3.43
C GLY A 164 11.06 -19.47 1.92
N VAL A 165 10.51 -18.51 1.18
CA VAL A 165 10.79 -18.34 -0.26
C VAL A 165 12.20 -17.79 -0.42
N SER A 166 12.97 -18.38 -1.34
CA SER A 166 14.34 -17.95 -1.65
C SER A 166 14.36 -16.59 -2.33
N GLU A 167 15.40 -15.77 -2.08
CA GLU A 167 15.52 -14.42 -2.66
C GLU A 167 15.56 -14.42 -4.19
N GLU A 168 16.11 -15.47 -4.80
CA GLU A 168 16.15 -15.66 -6.27
C GLU A 168 14.75 -15.79 -6.89
N GLU A 169 13.74 -16.09 -6.07
CA GLU A 169 12.36 -16.22 -6.49
C GLU A 169 11.54 -14.93 -6.24
N PHE A 170 12.16 -13.89 -5.69
CA PHE A 170 11.48 -12.62 -5.46
C PHE A 170 11.16 -11.92 -6.78
N PRO A 171 9.99 -11.27 -6.87
CA PRO A 171 9.60 -10.57 -8.08
C PRO A 171 10.47 -9.33 -8.31
N GLU A 172 10.89 -9.12 -9.55
CA GLU A 172 11.50 -7.85 -9.96
C GLU A 172 10.42 -6.81 -10.23
N LEU A 173 10.16 -5.94 -9.25
CA LEU A 173 9.15 -4.89 -9.36
C LEU A 173 9.79 -3.56 -9.79
N PRO A 174 9.13 -2.78 -10.67
CA PRO A 174 9.69 -1.52 -11.13
C PRO A 174 9.78 -0.51 -9.97
N PRO A 175 10.73 0.45 -10.00
CA PRO A 175 10.77 1.52 -9.02
C PRO A 175 9.51 2.38 -9.11
N SER A 176 9.08 2.97 -7.99
CA SER A 176 7.94 3.90 -7.93
C SER A 176 8.09 5.07 -8.92
N THR A 177 9.33 5.53 -9.14
CA THR A 177 9.68 6.61 -10.07
C THR A 177 9.40 6.26 -11.53
N ALA A 178 9.56 4.99 -11.93
CA ALA A 178 9.23 4.55 -13.28
C ALA A 178 7.71 4.54 -13.55
N LEU A 179 6.90 4.40 -12.49
CA LEU A 179 5.44 4.37 -12.59
C LEU A 179 4.80 5.76 -12.45
N ARG A 180 5.55 6.76 -11.98
CA ARG A 180 5.07 8.12 -11.70
C ARG A 180 4.29 8.75 -12.86
N TYR A 181 4.81 8.68 -14.09
CA TYR A 181 4.14 9.27 -15.25
C TYR A 181 2.83 8.57 -15.61
N LYS A 182 2.81 7.24 -15.48
CA LYS A 182 1.59 6.43 -15.68
C LYS A 182 0.54 6.77 -14.62
N TRP A 183 0.94 7.03 -13.38
CA TRP A 183 0.01 7.43 -12.33
C TRP A 183 -0.51 8.84 -12.54
N LEU A 184 0.37 9.78 -12.92
CA LEU A 184 -0.02 11.15 -13.25
C LEU A 184 -1.03 11.22 -14.40
N SER A 185 -0.89 10.38 -15.44
CA SER A 185 -1.86 10.36 -16.53
C SER A 185 -3.24 9.91 -16.05
N VAL A 186 -3.31 8.84 -15.24
CA VAL A 186 -4.58 8.36 -14.66
C VAL A 186 -5.14 9.35 -13.63
N LEU A 187 -4.29 10.13 -12.96
CA LEU A 187 -4.70 11.16 -12.02
C LEU A 187 -5.34 12.38 -12.67
N LYS A 188 -5.02 12.67 -13.93
CA LYS A 188 -5.59 13.80 -14.67
C LYS A 188 -6.97 13.51 -15.28
N ASP A 189 -7.36 12.24 -15.36
CA ASP A 189 -8.67 11.77 -15.82
C ASP A 189 -9.73 11.72 -14.67
#